data_AF-A0A832KJ64-F1
#
_entry.id   AF-A0A832KJ64-F1
#
_cell.length_a   1.000
_cell.length_b   1.000
_cell.length_c   1.000
_cell.angle_alpha   90.00
_cell.angle_beta   90.00
_cell.angle_gamma   90.00
#
_symmetry.space_group_name_H-M   'P 1'
#
loop_
_entity.id
_entity.type
_entity.pdbx_description
1 polymer ?
#
loop_
_entity_poly.entity_id
_entity_poly.type
_entity_poly.pdbx_seq_one_letter_code
_entity_poly.pdbx_strand_id
1 'polypeptide(L)' 'MPRGSREGESILRRMRRMIELMEEYDGRVKLCPSCGEANPEDSRFCDRCGAGFPAEKPSVKVKRIMDEV' A
#
# COMPACT_ATOMS: atom_id res chain seq x y z
N MET A 1 27.04 30.95 -10.62
CA MET A 1 26.66 29.69 -9.96
C MET A 1 25.61 28.95 -10.80
N PRO A 2 25.96 27.94 -11.61
CA PRO A 2 25.02 26.87 -11.94
C PRO A 2 25.41 25.62 -11.15
N ARG A 3 24.60 25.29 -10.14
CA ARG A 3 24.72 24.08 -9.33
C ARG A 3 23.93 22.96 -9.99
N GLY A 4 24.48 21.76 -10.07
CA GLY A 4 23.71 20.55 -10.36
C GLY A 4 24.42 19.59 -11.31
N SER A 5 25.23 18.69 -10.74
CA SER A 5 25.78 17.53 -11.44
C SER A 5 24.64 16.57 -11.82
N ARG A 6 24.46 16.37 -13.13
CA ARG A 6 23.48 15.46 -13.79
C ARG A 6 23.45 14.03 -13.23
N GLU A 7 24.49 13.59 -12.54
CA GLU A 7 24.60 12.20 -12.06
C GLU A 7 23.88 11.95 -10.72
N GLY A 8 23.67 13.00 -9.92
CA GLY A 8 22.89 12.92 -8.67
C GLY A 8 21.38 12.72 -8.90
N GLU A 9 20.88 12.97 -10.11
CA GLU A 9 19.47 12.81 -10.47
C GLU A 9 19.04 11.34 -10.65
N SER A 10 19.99 10.41 -10.83
CA SER A 10 19.69 9.00 -11.11
C SER A 10 19.22 8.21 -9.88
N ILE A 11 19.86 8.42 -8.73
CA ILE A 11 19.52 7.79 -7.45
C ILE A 11 18.20 8.36 -6.93
N LEU A 12 18.03 9.69 -6.98
CA LEU A 12 16.81 10.37 -6.56
C LEU A 12 15.60 9.98 -7.45
N ARG A 13 15.78 9.81 -8.76
CA ARG A 13 14.73 9.24 -9.64
C ARG A 13 14.35 7.80 -9.28
N ARG A 14 15.34 6.95 -8.99
CA ARG A 14 15.10 5.55 -8.57
C ARG A 14 14.40 5.47 -7.22
N MET A 15 14.84 6.27 -6.26
CA MET A 15 14.22 6.37 -4.93
C MET A 15 12.79 6.88 -5.02
N ARG A 16 12.52 7.92 -5.83
CA ARG A 16 11.16 8.43 -6.07
C ARG A 16 10.24 7.36 -6.66
N ARG A 17 10.70 6.63 -7.69
CA ARG A 17 9.94 5.53 -8.30
C ARG A 17 9.67 4.38 -7.31
N MET A 18 10.61 4.10 -6.39
CA MET A 18 10.38 3.09 -5.35
C MET A 18 9.38 3.55 -4.29
N ILE A 19 9.41 4.82 -3.89
CA ILE A 19 8.42 5.40 -2.96
C ILE A 19 7.02 5.44 -3.60
N GLU A 20 6.91 5.82 -4.88
CA GLU A 20 5.65 5.79 -5.65
C GLU A 20 5.02 4.37 -5.73
N LEU A 21 5.86 3.31 -5.69
CA LEU A 21 5.43 1.91 -5.65
C LEU A 21 5.04 1.44 -4.23
N MET A 22 5.56 2.08 -3.18
CA MET A 22 5.18 1.82 -1.79
C MET A 22 3.90 2.57 -1.38
N GLU A 23 3.54 3.66 -2.06
CA GLU A 23 2.27 4.39 -1.85
C GLU A 23 1.02 3.57 -2.26
N GLU A 24 1.19 2.44 -2.94
CA GLU A 24 0.12 1.48 -3.24
C GLU A 24 -0.07 0.42 -2.14
N TYR A 25 0.76 0.43 -1.09
CA TYR A 25 0.53 -0.38 0.12
C TYR A 25 -0.53 0.32 0.97
N ASP A 26 -1.79 -0.06 0.73
CA ASP A 26 -2.97 0.37 1.48
C ASP A 26 -2.87 -0.15 2.93
N GLY A 27 -2.05 0.53 3.73
CA GLY A 27 -1.72 0.15 5.10
C GLY A 27 -2.85 0.47 6.08
N ARG A 28 -4.12 0.39 5.68
CA ARG A 28 -5.19 0.61 6.66
C ARG A 28 -5.28 -0.61 7.56
N VAL A 29 -5.53 -0.31 8.82
CA VAL A 29 -5.67 -1.28 9.89
C VAL A 29 -7.07 -1.18 10.46
N LYS A 30 -7.64 -2.33 10.82
CA LYS A 30 -8.90 -2.44 11.54
C LYS A 30 -8.68 -3.11 12.89
N LEU A 31 -9.39 -2.65 13.90
CA LEU A 31 -9.34 -3.23 15.23
C LEU A 31 -10.31 -4.40 15.33
N CYS A 32 -9.86 -5.51 15.92
CA CYS A 32 -10.71 -6.65 16.19
C CYS A 32 -11.76 -6.27 17.24
N PRO A 33 -13.08 -6.38 16.94
CA PRO A 33 -14.13 -6.04 17.90
C PRO A 33 -14.18 -7.01 19.10
N SER A 34 -13.58 -8.20 18.97
CA SER A 34 -13.57 -9.22 20.02
C SER A 34 -12.38 -9.12 20.98
N CYS A 35 -11.21 -8.68 20.51
CA CYS A 35 -9.99 -8.68 21.34
C CYS A 35 -9.14 -7.40 21.26
N GLY A 36 -9.50 -6.45 20.40
CA GLY A 36 -8.82 -5.17 20.25
C GLY A 36 -7.55 -5.19 19.38
N GLU A 37 -7.16 -6.33 18.81
CA GLU A 37 -5.95 -6.44 17.98
C GLU A 37 -6.04 -5.59 16.69
N ALA A 38 -4.95 -4.94 16.30
CA ALA A 38 -4.85 -4.23 15.03
C ALA A 38 -4.50 -5.22 13.92
N ASN A 39 -5.40 -5.40 12.96
CA ASN A 39 -5.23 -6.31 11.83
C ASN A 39 -5.28 -5.52 10.52
N PRO A 40 -4.61 -5.97 9.44
CA PRO A 40 -4.78 -5.41 8.10
C PRO A 40 -6.25 -5.32 7.67
N GLU A 41 -6.60 -4.31 6.87
CA GLU A 41 -7.98 -4.17 6.35
C GLU A 41 -8.44 -5.41 5.57
N ASP A 42 -7.51 -6.03 4.83
CA ASP A 42 -7.76 -7.24 4.03
C ASP A 42 -7.87 -8.53 4.85
N SER A 43 -7.58 -8.50 6.17
CA SER A 43 -7.63 -9.70 7.01
C SER A 43 -9.06 -10.25 7.11
N ARG A 44 -9.25 -11.53 6.80
CA ARG A 44 -10.56 -12.20 6.91
C ARG A 44 -10.87 -12.68 8.33
N PHE A 45 -9.83 -12.95 9.11
CA PHE A 45 -9.89 -13.38 10.51
C PHE A 45 -8.87 -12.58 11.33
N CYS A 46 -9.07 -12.50 12.64
CA CYS A 46 -8.11 -11.89 13.55
C CYS A 46 -6.90 -12.81 13.78
N ASP A 47 -5.69 -12.29 13.58
CA ASP A 47 -4.45 -13.06 13.77
C ASP A 47 -4.17 -13.43 15.24
N ARG A 48 -4.78 -12.69 16.18
CA ARG A 48 -4.62 -12.96 17.62
C ARG A 48 -5.66 -13.90 18.20
N CYS A 49 -6.95 -13.75 17.84
CA CYS A 49 -8.03 -14.53 18.47
C CYS A 49 -8.85 -15.40 17.51
N GLY A 50 -8.63 -15.31 16.20
CA GLY A 50 -9.33 -16.10 15.19
C GLY A 50 -10.77 -15.64 14.87
N ALA A 51 -11.27 -14.56 15.49
CA ALA A 51 -12.60 -14.03 15.18
C ALA A 51 -12.71 -13.61 13.71
N GLY A 52 -13.80 -14.00 13.05
CA GLY A 52 -14.06 -13.63 11.66
C GLY A 52 -14.46 -12.17 11.52
N PHE A 53 -13.90 -11.49 10.52
CA PHE A 53 -14.34 -10.16 10.12
C PHE A 53 -15.48 -10.28 9.10
N PRO A 54 -16.45 -9.35 9.10
CA PRO A 54 -17.43 -9.27 8.02
C PRO A 54 -16.71 -9.04 6.69
N ALA A 55 -17.15 -9.71 5.63
CA ALA A 55 -16.54 -9.60 4.31
C ALA A 55 -16.79 -8.20 3.72
N GLU A 56 -15.79 -7.32 3.79
CA GLU A 56 -15.77 -6.08 3.02
C GLU A 56 -15.26 -6.32 1.60
N LYS A 57 -15.78 -5.55 0.65
CA LYS A 57 -15.41 -5.66 -0.76
C LYS A 57 -13.95 -5.21 -0.92
N PRO A 58 -13.08 -5.98 -1.58
CA PRO A 58 -11.69 -5.59 -1.74
C PRO A 58 -11.60 -4.28 -2.55
N SER A 59 -10.97 -3.26 -1.96
CA SER A 59 -10.80 -1.93 -2.56
C SER A 59 -9.59 -1.92 -3.51
N VAL A 60 -9.56 -2.80 -4.51
CA VAL A 60 -8.45 -2.81 -5.47
C VAL A 60 -8.65 -1.67 -6.46
N LYS A 61 -7.79 -0.64 -6.39
CA LYS A 61 -7.66 0.36 -7.47
C LYS A 61 -6.96 -0.31 -8.66
N VAL A 62 -7.73 -0.99 -9.51
CA VAL A 62 -7.25 -1.45 -10.83
C VAL A 62 -6.93 -0.20 -11.65
N LYS A 63 -5.65 0.18 -11.70
CA LYS A 63 -5.14 1.01 -12.80
C LYS A 63 -5.28 0.15 -14.06
N ARG A 64 -6.36 0.36 -14.81
CA ARG A 64 -6.52 -0.20 -16.15
C ARG A 64 -5.32 0.27 -16.97
N ILE A 65 -4.40 -0.65 -17.24
CA ILE A 65 -3.32 -0.44 -18.20
C ILE A 65 -4.02 -0.27 -19.55
N MET A 66 -3.75 0.87 -20.19
CA MET A 66 -4.30 1.36 -21.45
C MET A 66 -4.96 0.30 -22.35
N ASP A 67 -6.27 0.47 -22.56
CA ASP A 67 -6.90 0.18 -23.85
C ASP A 67 -6.17 1.05 -24.90
N GLU A 68 -5.14 0.52 -25.55
CA GLU A 68 -4.87 0.59 -27.00
C GLU A 68 -3.44 0.11 -27.30
N VAL A 69 -3.38 -0.87 -28.20
CA VAL A 69 -2.21 -1.37 -28.93
C VAL A 69 -1.71 -0.33 -29.92
#